data_AF-A0A502GAG2-F1
#
_entry.id   AF-A0A502GAG2-F1
#
_cell.length_a   1.000
_cell.length_b   1.000
_cell.length_c   1.000
_cell.angle_alpha   90.00
_cell.angle_beta   90.00
_cell.angle_gamma   90.00
#
_symmetry.space_group_name_H-M   'P 1'
#
loop_
_entity.id
_entity.type
_entity.pdbx_description
1 polymer ?
#
loop_
_entity_poly.entity_id
_entity_poly.type
_entity_poly.pdbx_seq_one_letter_code
_entity_poly.pdbx_strand_id
1 'polypeptide(L)' 'MTIEQIHSLLLTAWIVWFFVLFTGIVVWAMRPARREKFERARLIPLREAE' A
#
# COMPACT_ATOMS: atom_id res chain seq x y z
N MET A 1 7.81 6.57 -36.20
CA MET A 1 6.96 6.84 -35.02
C MET A 1 6.66 8.33 -35.01
N THR A 2 5.39 8.71 -35.10
CA THR A 2 4.96 10.11 -35.07
C THR A 2 4.92 10.62 -33.62
N ILE A 3 4.98 11.95 -33.43
CA ILE A 3 5.02 12.56 -32.07
C ILE A 3 3.78 12.18 -31.24
N GLU A 4 2.63 12.01 -31.90
CA GLU A 4 1.38 11.64 -31.24
C GLU A 4 1.40 10.21 -30.68
N GLN A 5 2.03 9.28 -31.40
CA GLN A 5 2.20 7.90 -30.93
C GLN A 5 3.09 7.85 -29.70
N ILE A 6 4.14 8.67 -29.66
CA ILE A 6 5.05 8.76 -28.51
C ILE A 6 4.30 9.33 -27.30
N HIS A 7 3.50 10.38 -27.50
CA HIS A 7 2.71 11.00 -26.43
C HIS A 7 1.69 10.02 -25.83
N SER A 8 1.00 9.25 -26.69
CA SER A 8 0.04 8.23 -26.25
C SER A 8 0.73 7.11 -25.44
N LEU A 9 1.86 6.59 -25.93
CA LEU A 9 2.63 5.56 -25.22
C LEU A 9 3.16 6.04 -23.87
N LEU A 10 3.62 7.30 -23.80
CA LEU A 10 4.11 7.89 -22.55
C LEU A 10 3.00 8.02 -21.51
N LEU A 11 1.81 8.48 -21.91
CA LEU A 11 0.62 8.53 -21.06
C LEU A 11 0.21 7.15 -20.57
N THR A 12 0.17 6.15 -21.44
CA THR A 12 -0.15 4.76 -21.05
C THR A 12 0.88 4.21 -20.07
N ALA A 13 2.18 4.40 -20.35
CA ALA A 13 3.25 3.98 -19.44
C ALA A 13 3.14 4.69 -18.08
N TRP A 14 2.84 5.98 -18.07
CA TRP A 14 2.66 6.77 -16.84
C TRP A 14 1.51 6.24 -15.98
N ILE A 15 0.36 5.97 -16.59
CA ILE A 15 -0.82 5.44 -15.89
C ILE A 15 -0.53 4.05 -15.33
N VAL A 16 0.05 3.15 -16.13
CA VAL A 16 0.43 1.81 -15.68
C VAL A 16 1.40 1.91 -14.50
N TRP A 17 2.40 2.79 -14.59
CA TRP A 17 3.38 2.96 -13.52
C TRP A 17 2.78 3.53 -12.24
N PHE A 18 1.82 4.46 -12.36
CA PHE A 18 1.06 4.98 -11.23
C PHE A 18 0.31 3.87 -10.49
N PHE A 19 -0.38 2.98 -11.22
CA PHE A 19 -1.07 1.85 -10.60
C PHE A 19 -0.11 0.85 -9.96
N VAL A 20 1.03 0.56 -10.59
CA VAL A 20 2.05 -0.33 -10.00
C VAL A 20 2.57 0.24 -8.67
N LEU A 21 2.91 1.54 -8.63
CA LEU A 21 3.35 2.22 -7.42
C LEU A 21 2.25 2.22 -6.35
N PHE A 22 1.03 2.56 -6.74
CA PHE A 22 -0.11 2.60 -5.84
C PHE A 22 -0.40 1.24 -5.22
N THR A 23 -0.52 0.19 -6.05
CA THR A 23 -0.72 -1.18 -5.57
C THR A 23 0.44 -1.64 -4.70
N GLY A 24 1.68 -1.29 -5.03
CA GLY A 24 2.85 -1.57 -4.20
C GLY A 24 2.73 -0.95 -2.80
N ILE A 25 2.32 0.32 -2.71
CA ILE A 25 2.10 1.02 -1.45
C ILE A 25 0.93 0.40 -0.68
N VAL A 26 -0.19 0.08 -1.34
CA VAL A 26 -1.35 -0.55 -0.70
C VAL A 26 -0.97 -1.92 -0.13
N VAL A 27 -0.28 -2.76 -0.91
CA VAL A 27 0.20 -4.07 -0.45
C VAL A 27 1.19 -3.91 0.70
N TRP A 28 2.08 -2.91 0.64
CA TRP A 28 3.03 -2.62 1.72
C TRP A 28 2.33 -2.14 3.00
N ALA A 29 1.32 -1.27 2.88
CA ALA A 29 0.54 -0.76 4.00
C ALA A 29 -0.37 -1.84 4.61
N MET A 30 -0.94 -2.71 3.76
CA MET A 30 -1.71 -3.87 4.20
C MET A 30 -0.81 -4.99 4.75
N ARG A 31 0.49 -4.97 4.45
CA ARG A 31 1.46 -5.94 4.98
C ARG A 31 1.41 -5.83 6.51
N PRO A 32 1.15 -6.94 7.23
CA PRO A 32 0.84 -6.92 8.65
C PRO A 32 2.08 -6.74 9.53
N ALA A 33 3.01 -5.86 9.16
CA ALA A 33 4.27 -5.61 9.86
C ALA A 33 4.08 -5.09 11.31
N ARG A 34 2.83 -4.85 11.73
CA ARG A 34 2.46 -4.42 13.08
C ARG A 34 1.26 -5.16 13.67
N ARG A 35 0.72 -6.20 13.02
CA ARG A 35 -0.45 -6.92 13.57
C ARG A 35 -0.17 -7.49 14.95
N GLU A 36 1.07 -7.94 15.21
CA GLU A 36 1.49 -8.39 16.54
C GLU A 36 1.43 -7.30 17.62
N LYS A 37 1.75 -6.04 17.28
CA LYS A 37 1.62 -4.91 18.22
C LYS A 37 0.17 -4.58 18.53
N PHE A 38 -0.70 -4.66 17.52
CA PHE A 38 -2.13 -4.40 17.71
C PHE A 38 -2.83 -5.56 18.46
N GLU A 39 -2.46 -6.81 18.20
CA GLU A 39 -2.94 -7.96 18.98
C GLU A 39 -2.51 -7.88 20.46
N ARG A 40 -1.26 -7.52 20.74
CA ARG A 40 -0.80 -7.28 22.12
C ARG A 40 -1.51 -6.11 22.80
N ALA A 41 -1.88 -5.06 22.06
CA ALA A 41 -2.67 -3.94 22.60
C ALA A 41 -4.16 -4.25 22.74
N ARG A 42 -4.66 -5.29 22.06
CA ARG A 42 -6.05 -5.77 22.13
C ARG A 42 -6.29 -6.63 23.37
N LEU A 43 -5.23 -7.22 23.93
CA LEU A 43 -5.21 -7.74 25.28
C LEU A 43 -5.30 -6.54 26.24
N ILE A 44 -6.52 -6.04 26.46
CA ILE A 44 -6.82 -5.17 27.60
C ILE A 44 -6.37 -5.98 28.81
N PRO A 45 -5.34 -5.54 29.57
CA PRO A 45 -5.08 -6.16 30.83
C PRO A 45 -6.29 -5.76 31.69
N LEU A 46 -7.25 -6.67 31.85
CA LEU A 46 -7.98 -6.78 33.11
C LEU A 46 -6.92 -7.09 34.16
N ARG A 47 -6.13 -6.07 34.50
CA ARG A 47 -5.32 -6.08 35.69
C ARG A 47 -6.36 -6.00 36.78
N GLU A 48 -6.67 -7.17 37.31
CA GLU A 48 -7.43 -7.32 38.54
C GLU A 48 -6.88 -6.27 39.50
N ALA A 49 -7.73 -5.31 39.81
CA ALA A 49 -7.50 -4.38 40.90
C ALA A 49 -7.68 -5.21 42.17
N GLU A 50 -6.61 -5.89 42.56
CA GLU A 50 -6.40 -6.38 43.92
C GLU A 50 -5.67 -5.30 44.72
#